data_AF-A0A838QYP4-F1
#
_entry.id   AF-A0A838QYP4-F1
#
_cell.length_a   1.000
_cell.length_b   1.000
_cell.length_c   1.000
_cell.angle_alpha   90.00
_cell.angle_beta   90.00
_cell.angle_gamma   90.00
#
_symmetry.space_group_name_H-M   'P 1'
#
loop_
_entity.id
_entity.type
_entity.pdbx_description
1 polymer ?
#
loop_
_entity_poly.entity_id
_entity_poly.type
_entity_poly.pdbx_seq_one_letter_code
_entity_poly.pdbx_strand_id
1 'polypeptide(L)' 'MFPIAANLPFLPPLAVVTLWYALPLVVSVSLVCAATRHELMRPILEHAVRFGAWLLVFMAVFMGLLALLGRMA' A
#
# COMPACT_ATOMS: atom_id res chain seq x y z
N MET A 1 5.74 -24.09 13.78
CA MET A 1 5.93 -24.07 12.32
C MET A 1 6.29 -22.64 11.95
N PHE A 2 7.49 -22.45 11.40
CA PHE A 2 8.30 -21.20 11.27
C PHE A 2 9.00 -20.69 12.54
N PRO A 3 10.27 -21.06 12.76
CA PRO A 3 11.14 -20.35 13.71
C PRO A 3 11.56 -19.00 13.14
N ILE A 4 11.48 -18.00 14.00
CA ILE A 4 11.91 -16.62 13.82
C ILE A 4 13.39 -16.59 13.37
N ALA A 5 13.60 -16.37 12.08
CA ALA A 5 14.90 -16.10 11.47
C ALA A 5 15.30 -14.63 11.74
N ALA A 6 15.40 -14.25 13.02
CA ALA A 6 15.63 -12.87 13.48
C ALA A 6 16.98 -12.24 13.06
N ASN A 7 17.85 -12.95 12.33
CA ASN A 7 19.18 -12.46 11.98
C ASN A 7 19.61 -12.88 10.57
N LEU A 8 18.82 -12.50 9.57
CA LEU A 8 19.23 -12.56 8.18
C LEU A 8 19.48 -11.13 7.68
N PRO A 9 20.71 -10.76 7.26
CA PRO A 9 21.07 -9.39 6.86
C PRO A 9 20.27 -8.85 5.65
N PHE A 10 19.42 -9.67 5.06
CA PHE A 10 18.60 -9.40 3.88
C PHE A 10 17.10 -9.18 4.16
N LEU A 11 16.65 -9.21 5.42
CA LEU A 11 15.28 -8.82 5.79
C LEU A 11 14.87 -7.41 5.30
N PRO A 12 15.67 -6.34 5.52
CA PRO A 12 15.31 -5.01 5.04
C PRO A 12 15.12 -4.91 3.51
N PRO A 13 16.02 -5.45 2.65
CA PRO A 13 15.79 -5.42 1.21
C PRO A 13 14.59 -6.25 0.77
N LEU A 14 14.32 -7.41 1.40
CA LEU A 14 13.11 -8.19 1.09
C LEU A 14 11.82 -7.45 1.45
N ALA A 15 11.79 -6.74 2.58
CA ALA A 15 10.63 -5.93 2.98
C ALA A 15 10.34 -4.83 1.95
N VAL A 16 11.39 -4.16 1.46
CA VAL A 16 11.26 -3.12 0.42
C VAL A 16 10.75 -3.72 -0.90
N VAL A 17 11.31 -4.86 -1.33
CA VAL A 17 10.84 -5.55 -2.55
C VAL A 17 9.38 -5.95 -2.42
N THR A 18 8.95 -6.43 -1.25
CA THR A 18 7.54 -6.80 -1.02
C THR A 18 6.62 -5.57 -1.06
N LEU A 19 7.08 -4.42 -0.58
CA LEU A 19 6.31 -3.17 -0.58
C LEU A 19 6.00 -2.67 -2.00
N TRP A 20 6.87 -2.96 -2.97
CA TRP A 20 6.65 -2.61 -4.38
C TRP A 20 5.42 -3.28 -4.98
N TYR A 21 4.99 -4.45 -4.47
CA TYR A 21 3.74 -5.08 -4.90
C TYR A 21 2.49 -4.29 -4.50
N ALA A 22 2.58 -3.36 -3.54
CA ALA A 22 1.47 -2.49 -3.19
C ALA A 22 1.08 -1.55 -4.34
N LEU A 23 2.04 -1.10 -5.16
CA LEU A 23 1.79 -0.16 -6.25
C LEU A 23 0.80 -0.70 -7.31
N PRO A 24 1.04 -1.85 -7.96
CA PRO A 24 0.09 -2.40 -8.94
C PRO A 24 -1.26 -2.80 -8.30
N LEU A 25 -1.27 -3.19 -7.03
CA LEU A 25 -2.48 -3.51 -6.27
C LEU A 25 -3.36 -2.27 -6.05
N VAL A 26 -2.77 -1.18 -5.55
CA VAL A 26 -3.48 0.09 -5.34
C VAL A 26 -4.03 0.62 -6.66
N VAL A 27 -3.25 0.58 -7.73
CA VAL A 27 -3.69 1.01 -9.07
C VAL A 27 -4.87 0.18 -9.56
N SER A 28 -4.78 -1.15 -9.48
CA SER A 28 -5.82 -2.06 -9.97
C SER A 28 -7.13 -1.90 -9.20
N VAL A 29 -7.07 -1.89 -7.86
CA VAL A 29 -8.27 -1.72 -7.02
C VAL A 29 -8.92 -0.36 -7.24
N SER A 30 -8.11 0.71 -7.34
CA SER A 30 -8.64 2.06 -7.53
C SER A 30 -9.35 2.23 -8.88
N LEU A 31 -8.79 1.65 -9.95
CA LEU A 31 -9.40 1.66 -11.28
C LEU A 31 -10.70 0.86 -11.30
N VAL A 32 -10.71 -0.35 -10.73
CA VAL A 32 -11.92 -1.19 -10.68
C VAL A 32 -13.03 -0.48 -9.89
N CYS A 33 -12.71 0.11 -8.73
CA CYS A 33 -13.69 0.86 -7.94
C CYS A 33 -14.24 2.10 -8.67
N ALA A 34 -13.44 2.77 -9.49
CA ALA A 34 -13.90 3.94 -10.23
C ALA A 34 -14.70 3.57 -11.49
N ALA A 35 -14.32 2.48 -12.17
CA ALA A 35 -14.93 2.00 -13.40
C ALA A 35 -16.33 1.39 -13.21
N THR A 36 -16.66 0.90 -12.01
CA THR A 36 -18.03 0.41 -11.72
C THR A 36 -19.05 1.53 -11.58
N ARG A 37 -18.61 2.76 -11.32
CA ARG A 37 -19.49 3.91 -11.05
C ARG A 37 -19.60 4.88 -12.23
N HIS A 38 -18.57 4.98 -13.06
CA HIS A 38 -18.51 5.95 -14.16
C HIS A 38 -18.25 5.24 -15.48
N GLU A 39 -18.98 5.64 -16.52
CA GLU A 39 -18.89 5.06 -17.87
C GLU A 39 -17.87 5.81 -18.75
N LEU A 40 -17.53 7.04 -18.38
CA LEU A 40 -16.60 7.91 -19.11
C LEU A 40 -15.17 7.78 -18.55
N MET A 41 -14.19 7.69 -19.45
CA MET A 41 -12.78 7.48 -19.08
C MET A 41 -12.21 8.57 -18.14
N ARG A 42 -12.56 9.84 -18.38
CA ARG A 42 -12.10 10.98 -17.58
C ARG A 42 -12.49 10.86 -16.10
N PRO A 43 -13.78 10.75 -15.75
CA PRO A 43 -14.19 10.63 -14.35
C PRO A 43 -13.72 9.33 -13.68
N ILE A 44 -13.47 8.25 -14.44
CA ILE A 44 -12.83 7.04 -13.91
C ILE A 44 -11.43 7.36 -13.38
N LEU A 45 -10.58 8.01 -14.19
CA LEU A 45 -9.21 8.33 -13.78
C LEU A 45 -9.17 9.31 -12.59
N GLU A 46 -10.01 10.36 -12.60
CA GLU A 46 -10.05 11.33 -11.50
C GLU A 46 -10.46 10.68 -10.17
N HIS A 47 -11.48 9.82 -10.20
CA HIS A 47 -11.92 9.10 -9.00
C HIS A 47 -10.92 8.05 -8.56
N ALA A 48 -10.31 7.32 -9.51
CA ALA A 48 -9.29 6.32 -9.21
C ALA A 48 -8.07 6.96 -8.54
N VAL A 49 -7.59 8.10 -9.04
CA VAL A 49 -6.45 8.81 -8.43
C VAL A 49 -6.80 9.31 -7.03
N ARG A 50 -7.96 9.93 -6.85
CA ARG A 50 -8.39 10.42 -5.52
C ARG A 50 -8.55 9.27 -4.52
N PHE A 51 -9.14 8.15 -4.95
CA PHE A 51 -9.30 6.97 -4.11
C PHE A 51 -7.95 6.33 -3.76
N GLY A 52 -7.08 6.12 -4.75
CA GLY A 52 -5.74 5.59 -4.55
C GLY A 52 -4.88 6.46 -3.62
N ALA A 53 -4.98 7.79 -3.74
CA ALA A 53 -4.31 8.73 -2.85
C ALA A 53 -4.77 8.57 -1.38
N TRP A 54 -6.07 8.43 -1.14
CA TRP A 54 -6.60 8.15 0.20
C TRP A 54 -6.12 6.80 0.75
N LEU A 55 -6.03 5.78 -0.10
CA LEU A 55 -5.51 4.47 0.27
C LEU A 55 -4.04 4.54 0.71
N LEU A 56 -3.21 5.31 -0.02
CA LEU A 56 -1.81 5.54 0.32
C LEU A 56 -1.66 6.35 1.61
N VAL A 57 -2.48 7.38 1.82
CA VAL A 57 -2.50 8.15 3.08
C VAL A 57 -2.83 7.24 4.25
N PHE A 58 -3.85 6.40 4.13
CA PHE A 58 -4.20 5.41 5.14
C PHE A 58 -3.03 4.48 5.46
N MET A 59 -2.39 3.91 4.43
CA MET A 59 -1.22 3.05 4.61
C MET A 59 -0.06 3.77 5.32
N ALA A 60 0.22 5.03 4.95
CA ALA A 60 1.27 5.84 5.56
C ALA A 60 1.02 6.14 7.03
N VAL A 61 -0.24 6.40 7.41
CA VAL A 61 -0.63 6.62 8.81
C VAL A 61 -0.31 5.40 9.67
N PHE A 62 -0.68 4.20 9.22
CA PHE A 62 -0.38 2.98 9.97
C PHE A 62 1.12 2.65 9.98
N MET A 63 1.84 2.87 8.88
CA MET A 63 3.31 2.74 8.88
C MET A 63 3.95 3.68 9.91
N GLY A 64 3.53 4.95 9.96
CA GLY A 64 4.02 5.91 10.93
C GLY A 64 3.70 5.51 12.37
N LEU A 65 2.48 5.03 12.62
CA LEU A 65 2.07 4.52 13.93
C LEU A 65 2.91 3.33 14.38
N LEU A 66 3.12 2.35 13.50
CA LEU A 66 3.95 1.17 13.80
C LEU A 66 5.41 1.56 14.04
N ALA A 67 5.95 2.48 13.25
CA ALA A 67 7.30 3.00 13.43
C ALA A 67 7.46 3.73 14.77
N LEU A 68 6.45 4.51 15.17
CA LEU A 68 6.43 5.19 16.46
C LEU A 68 6.36 4.20 17.63
N LEU A 69 5.49 3.19 17.55
CA LEU A 69 5.40 2.13 18.56
C LEU A 69 6.73 1.37 18.67
N GLY A 70 7.33 1.01 17.54
CA GLY A 70 8.65 0.36 17.52
C GLY A 70 9.79 1.25 18.03
N ARG A 71 9.66 2.57 18.00
CA ARG A 71 10.62 3.50 18.61
C ARG A 71 10.50 3.53 20.14
N MET A 72 9.29 3.31 20.67
CA MET A 72 8.97 3.37 22.09
C MET A 72 9.11 2.02 22.84
N ALA A 73 9.15 0.91 22.10
CA ALA A 73 9.44 -0.43 22.61
C ALA A 73 10.94 -0.71 22.69
#